data_AF-A0A100JQK1-F1
#
_entry.id   AF-A0A100JQK1-F1
#
_cell.length_a   1.000
_cell.length_b   1.000
_cell.length_c   1.000
_cell.angle_alpha   90.00
_cell.angle_beta   90.00
_cell.angle_gamma   90.00
#
_symmetry.space_group_name_H-M   'P 1'
#
loop_
_entity.id
_entity.type
_entity.pdbx_description
1 polymer ?
#
loop_
_entity_poly.entity_id
_entity_poly.type
_entity_poly.pdbx_seq_one_letter_code
_entity_poly.pdbx_strand_id
1 'polypeptide(L)' 'MHRNLHQGKVGVLALAPEEGLGVRDHAKRARHIDAINRFRNI' A
#
# COMPACT_ATOMS: atom_id res chain seq x y z
N MET A 1 21.72 -18.98 -1.48
CA MET A 1 20.31 -19.00 -1.01
C MET A 1 19.90 -17.58 -0.67
N HIS A 2 18.89 -17.02 -1.34
CA HIS A 2 18.31 -15.71 -0.99
C HIS A 2 16.97 -15.94 -0.30
N ARG A 3 16.76 -15.30 0.86
CA ARG A 3 15.47 -15.31 1.56
C ARG A 3 14.65 -14.10 1.09
N ASN A 4 13.73 -14.33 0.18
CA ASN A 4 12.82 -13.29 -0.30
C ASN A 4 11.76 -13.04 0.77
N LEU A 5 11.99 -12.02 1.61
CA LEU A 5 11.16 -11.73 2.79
C LEU A 5 9.82 -11.08 2.47
N HIS A 6 9.65 -10.53 1.28
CA HIS A 6 8.47 -9.77 0.90
C HIS A 6 7.97 -10.20 -0.48
N GLN A 7 6.66 -10.37 -0.60
CA GLN A 7 5.99 -10.51 -1.88
C GLN A 7 5.30 -9.19 -2.22
N GLY A 8 5.70 -8.56 -3.32
CA GLY A 8 5.18 -7.25 -3.74
C GLY A 8 6.19 -6.13 -3.57
N LYS A 9 5.73 -4.96 -3.12
CA LYS A 9 6.54 -3.74 -3.00
C LYS A 9 6.67 -3.32 -1.54
N VAL A 10 7.82 -2.77 -1.19
CA VAL A 10 8.08 -2.13 0.12
C VAL A 10 8.08 -0.62 -0.07
N GLY A 11 7.22 0.08 0.66
CA GLY A 11 7.15 1.54 0.66
C GLY A 11 7.97 2.16 1.80
N VAL A 12 8.41 3.41 1.63
CA VAL A 12 9.09 4.21 2.66
C VAL A 12 8.42 5.57 2.75
N LEU A 13 8.09 6.02 3.97
CA LEU A 13 7.61 7.37 4.21
C LEU A 13 8.80 8.35 4.17
N ALA A 14 8.80 9.27 3.20
CA ALA A 14 9.84 10.29 3.09
C ALA A 14 9.46 11.57 3.85
N LEU A 15 8.45 12.29 3.36
CA LEU A 15 7.93 13.51 4.01
C LEU A 15 6.54 13.34 4.62
N ALA A 16 5.85 12.24 4.31
CA ALA A 16 4.54 11.94 4.88
C ALA A 16 4.73 11.46 6.34
N PRO A 17 4.00 12.01 7.32
CA PRO A 17 4.14 11.60 8.71
C PRO A 17 3.56 10.21 9.01
N GLU A 18 2.62 9.74 8.18
CA GLU A 18 1.94 8.45 8.36
C GLU A 18 1.38 7.90 7.05
N GLU A 19 0.97 6.63 7.07
CA GLU A 19 0.26 6.00 5.96
C GLU A 19 -1.17 6.54 5.80
N GLY A 20 -1.78 6.31 4.64
CA GLY A 20 -3.19 6.64 4.40
C GLY A 20 -3.47 8.09 3.98
N LEU A 21 -2.44 8.94 3.92
CA LEU A 21 -2.56 10.33 3.46
C LEU A 21 -2.52 10.46 1.92
N GLY A 22 -3.01 11.60 1.41
CA GLY A 22 -2.86 12.01 0.00
C GLY A 22 -3.99 11.61 -0.95
N VAL A 23 -5.02 10.89 -0.48
CA VAL A 23 -6.21 10.55 -1.29
C VAL A 23 -7.11 11.78 -1.40
N ARG A 24 -7.52 12.13 -2.62
CA ARG A 24 -8.46 13.24 -2.90
C ARG A 24 -9.85 12.77 -3.33
N ASP A 25 -9.94 11.60 -3.95
CA ASP A 25 -11.19 10.96 -4.35
C ASP A 25 -11.37 9.65 -3.57
N HIS A 26 -12.09 9.75 -2.46
CA HIS A 26 -12.34 8.62 -1.58
C HIS A 26 -13.35 7.63 -2.18
N ALA A 27 -14.30 8.09 -2.98
CA ALA A 27 -15.31 7.23 -3.59
C ALA A 27 -14.66 6.26 -4.59
N LYS A 28 -13.75 6.77 -5.44
CA LYS A 28 -13.00 5.92 -6.37
C LYS A 28 -12.08 4.95 -5.65
N ARG A 29 -11.42 5.38 -4.57
CA ARG A 29 -10.57 4.50 -3.76
C ARG A 29 -11.37 3.37 -3.11
N ALA A 30 -12.52 3.68 -2.53
CA ALA A 30 -13.38 2.71 -1.86
C ALA A 30 -13.81 1.58 -2.80
N ARG A 31 -14.17 1.91 -4.06
CA ARG A 31 -14.56 0.93 -5.08
C ARG A 31 -13.46 -0.10 -5.41
N HIS A 32 -12.19 0.20 -5.14
CA HIS A 32 -11.05 -0.65 -5.53
C HIS A 32 -10.19 -1.09 -4.34
N ILE A 33 -10.70 -0.95 -3.11
CA ILE A 33 -9.88 -1.11 -1.90
C ILE A 33 -9.26 -2.52 -1.78
N ASP A 34 -9.99 -3.55 -2.19
CA ASP A 34 -9.51 -4.94 -2.15
C ASP A 34 -8.35 -5.18 -3.12
N ALA A 35 -8.45 -4.63 -4.33
CA ALA A 35 -7.39 -4.73 -5.33
C ALA A 35 -6.13 -3.96 -4.90
N ILE A 36 -6.30 -2.79 -4.28
CA ILE A 36 -5.20 -1.97 -3.75
C ILE A 36 -4.45 -2.70 -2.62
N ASN A 37 -5.18 -3.38 -1.73
CA ASN A 37 -4.60 -4.04 -0.55
C ASN A 37 -4.14 -5.49 -0.79
N ARG A 38 -4.17 -5.98 -2.03
CA ARG A 38 -3.89 -7.39 -2.38
C ARG A 38 -2.57 -7.94 -1.83
N PHE A 39 -1.54 -7.11 -1.72
CA PHE A 39 -0.19 -7.53 -1.30
C PHE A 39 0.14 -7.18 0.15
N ARG A 40 -0.83 -6.78 0.98
CA ARG A 40 -0.51 -6.20 2.30
C ARG A 40 -0.02 -7.20 3.36
N ASN A 41 -0.52 -8.44 3.33
CA ASN A 41 -0.30 -9.43 4.39
C ASN A 41 0.05 -10.83 3.83
N ILE A 42 0.87 -10.88 2.78
CA ILE A 42 1.32 -12.11 2.11
C ILE A 42 2.83 -12.32 2.22
#